data_AF-A0A1Q4HD47-F1
#
_entry.id   AF-A0A1Q4HD47-F1
#
_cell.length_a   1.000
_cell.length_b   1.000
_cell.length_c   1.000
_cell.angle_alpha   90.00
_cell.angle_beta   90.00
_cell.angle_gamma   90.00
#
_symmetry.space_group_name_H-M   'P 1'
#
loop_
_entity.id
_entity.type
_entity.pdbx_description
1 polymer ?
#
loop_
_entity_poly.entity_id
_entity_poly.type
_entity_poly.pdbx_seq_one_letter_code
_entity_poly.pdbx_strand_id
1 'polypeptide(L)'
;MRTVIALVMLVILAVLPGCGGEPNSVFDAAGYHVRDGRVYYLNTFPGKAFDVSGADADSFEVLDGGFARDRGAVYLDGHALPDADPASFVLLDRSGYAKDTRHVYARDRVVSTDPEHFELLGGDLSRDSAAVYWPDGSVLSDDPENFVIISNAERYLFTRDAKKVHVNGNPIAGADPQSYRVLGGAYGTDRDGAFYLDEPIVDADSASLRHLQGAYAADVRRAYWMGKEIRGATPASFRVLHEAFECSADEDEAFYRDVVIADVDPRSFPAGAGVTGCSAGGIAFTD
;
A
#
# COMPACT_ATOMS: atom_id res chain seq x y z
N MET A 1 -14.96 -60.58 59.99
CA MET A 1 -14.62 -60.63 58.56
C MET A 1 -15.73 -59.95 57.80
N ARG A 2 -15.52 -58.73 57.30
CA ARG A 2 -16.52 -57.93 56.57
C ARG A 2 -16.04 -57.79 55.13
N THR A 3 -16.73 -58.47 54.22
CA THR A 3 -16.55 -58.37 52.77
C THR A 3 -17.13 -57.05 52.27
N VAL A 4 -16.30 -56.20 51.66
CA VAL A 4 -16.72 -54.98 50.96
C VAL A 4 -16.98 -55.34 49.50
N ILE A 5 -18.21 -55.14 49.05
CA ILE A 5 -18.62 -55.30 47.65
C ILE A 5 -18.28 -54.00 46.92
N ALA A 6 -17.36 -54.05 45.95
CA ALA A 6 -17.04 -52.93 45.09
C ALA A 6 -18.11 -52.79 44.00
N LEU A 7 -18.82 -51.66 44.02
CA LEU A 7 -19.79 -51.28 43.00
C LEU A 7 -19.03 -50.67 41.81
N VAL A 8 -19.00 -51.37 40.67
CA VAL A 8 -18.46 -50.84 39.41
C VAL A 8 -19.53 -49.95 38.77
N MET A 9 -19.33 -48.63 38.80
CA MET A 9 -20.13 -47.70 37.99
C MET A 9 -19.63 -47.76 36.55
N LEU A 10 -20.47 -48.27 35.65
CA LEU A 10 -20.29 -48.19 34.21
C LEU A 10 -20.71 -46.78 33.77
N VAL A 11 -19.74 -45.88 33.54
CA VAL A 11 -20.01 -44.58 32.90
C VAL A 11 -20.17 -44.83 31.41
N ILE A 12 -21.42 -44.92 30.95
CA ILE A 12 -21.74 -44.83 29.53
C ILE A 12 -21.55 -43.36 29.14
N LEU A 13 -20.40 -43.06 28.53
CA LEU A 13 -20.18 -41.78 27.88
C LEU A 13 -21.07 -41.75 26.64
N ALA A 14 -22.24 -41.13 26.77
CA ALA A 14 -23.08 -40.83 25.63
C ALA A 14 -22.29 -39.88 24.70
N VAL A 15 -21.82 -40.42 23.58
CA VAL A 15 -21.40 -39.59 22.45
C VAL A 15 -22.68 -38.98 21.89
N LEU A 16 -23.06 -37.82 22.41
CA LEU A 16 -24.04 -36.98 21.75
C LEU A 16 -23.42 -36.60 20.40
N PRO A 17 -24.09 -36.84 19.26
CA PRO A 17 -23.71 -36.19 18.02
C PRO A 17 -23.83 -34.70 18.31
N GLY A 18 -22.70 -33.99 18.38
CA GLY A 18 -22.73 -32.54 18.40
C GLY A 18 -23.49 -32.10 17.15
N CYS A 19 -24.69 -31.56 17.32
CA CYS A 19 -25.55 -31.11 16.24
C CYS A 19 -24.78 -30.15 15.34
N GLY A 20 -24.54 -30.54 14.08
CA GLY A 20 -23.88 -29.73 13.05
C GLY A 20 -24.78 -28.60 12.54
N GLY A 21 -25.13 -27.67 13.42
CA GLY A 21 -25.95 -26.50 13.05
C GLY A 21 -25.17 -25.44 12.26
N GLU A 22 -25.92 -24.47 11.72
CA GLU A 22 -25.38 -23.27 11.08
C GLU A 22 -24.27 -22.61 11.95
N PRO A 23 -23.12 -22.23 11.38
CA PRO A 23 -22.03 -21.62 12.13
C PRO A 23 -22.41 -20.26 12.73
N ASN A 24 -21.85 -19.95 13.89
CA ASN A 24 -22.15 -18.74 14.65
C ASN A 24 -20.86 -17.99 14.99
N SER A 25 -20.81 -16.69 14.69
CA SER A 25 -19.65 -15.82 14.92
C SER A 25 -19.20 -15.67 16.37
N VAL A 26 -19.97 -16.16 17.34
CA VAL A 26 -19.55 -16.25 18.76
C VAL A 26 -18.55 -17.41 18.98
N PHE A 27 -18.66 -18.50 18.20
CA PHE A 27 -17.89 -19.73 18.42
C PHE A 27 -17.04 -20.14 17.22
N ASP A 28 -17.39 -19.64 16.03
CA ASP A 28 -16.81 -20.04 14.76
C ASP A 28 -16.05 -18.87 14.11
N ALA A 29 -14.93 -19.19 13.46
CA ALA A 29 -14.19 -18.23 12.65
C ALA A 29 -14.99 -17.84 11.39
N ALA A 30 -14.79 -16.61 10.91
CA ALA A 30 -15.34 -16.17 9.64
C ALA A 30 -14.78 -16.98 8.46
N GLY A 31 -15.54 -17.04 7.37
CA GLY A 31 -15.22 -17.80 6.17
C GLY A 31 -16.14 -19.01 5.96
N TYR A 32 -15.65 -20.00 5.21
CA TYR A 32 -16.43 -21.15 4.78
C TYR A 32 -16.50 -22.28 5.84
N HIS A 33 -17.67 -22.92 5.94
CA HIS A 33 -17.92 -24.07 6.82
C HIS A 33 -18.71 -25.14 6.07
N VAL A 34 -18.21 -26.37 6.05
CA VAL A 34 -18.97 -27.53 5.55
C VAL A 34 -19.55 -28.29 6.75
N ARG A 35 -20.88 -28.38 6.84
CA ARG A 35 -21.61 -29.04 7.95
C ARG A 35 -22.82 -29.79 7.42
N ASP A 36 -22.98 -31.05 7.83
CA ASP A 36 -24.13 -31.89 7.51
C ASP A 36 -24.50 -31.90 6.00
N GLY A 37 -23.49 -32.00 5.13
CA GLY A 37 -23.67 -32.01 3.67
C GLY A 37 -24.08 -30.66 3.06
N ARG A 38 -23.91 -29.56 3.81
CA ARG A 38 -24.20 -28.20 3.37
C ARG A 38 -22.97 -27.32 3.54
N VAL A 39 -22.90 -26.27 2.73
CA VAL A 39 -21.83 -25.28 2.80
C VAL A 39 -22.42 -23.96 3.27
N TYR A 40 -21.77 -23.35 4.25
CA TYR A 40 -22.11 -22.06 4.80
C TYR A 40 -20.94 -21.09 4.64
N TYR A 41 -21.25 -19.81 4.44
CA TYR A 41 -20.27 -18.73 4.58
C TYR A 41 -20.65 -17.86 5.77
N LEU A 42 -19.74 -17.67 6.71
CA LEU A 42 -19.90 -16.87 7.91
C LEU A 42 -19.16 -15.53 7.75
N ASN A 43 -19.91 -14.44 7.71
CA ASN A 43 -19.34 -13.09 7.68
C ASN A 43 -18.48 -12.78 8.92
N THR A 44 -17.56 -11.83 8.79
CA THR A 44 -16.69 -11.35 9.88
C THR A 44 -17.50 -10.83 11.07
N PHE A 45 -17.00 -11.06 12.29
CA PHE A 45 -17.71 -10.69 13.51
C PHE A 45 -17.98 -9.17 13.62
N PRO A 46 -19.18 -8.76 14.05
CA PRO A 46 -20.38 -9.58 14.26
C PRO A 46 -21.03 -9.93 12.92
N GLY A 47 -21.08 -11.23 12.61
CA GLY A 47 -21.52 -11.73 11.31
C GLY A 47 -22.51 -12.88 11.44
N LYS A 48 -23.36 -13.02 10.43
CA LYS A 48 -24.29 -14.15 10.29
C LYS A 48 -23.79 -15.07 9.18
N ALA A 49 -23.95 -16.37 9.41
CA ALA A 49 -23.80 -17.34 8.35
C ALA A 49 -24.98 -17.31 7.38
N PHE A 50 -24.71 -17.76 6.17
CA PHE A 50 -25.74 -18.06 5.18
C PHE A 50 -25.30 -19.26 4.34
N ASP A 51 -26.29 -19.94 3.76
CA ASP A 51 -26.09 -21.10 2.90
C ASP A 51 -25.48 -20.67 1.56
N VAL A 52 -24.41 -21.35 1.14
CA VAL A 52 -23.77 -21.14 -0.16
C VAL A 52 -24.55 -21.95 -1.19
N SER A 53 -25.52 -21.29 -1.80
CA SER A 53 -26.48 -21.94 -2.69
C SER A 53 -25.79 -22.62 -3.89
N GLY A 54 -26.12 -23.89 -4.10
CA GLY A 54 -25.62 -24.69 -5.23
C GLY A 54 -24.24 -25.31 -5.03
N ALA A 55 -23.60 -25.12 -3.87
CA ALA A 55 -22.32 -25.74 -3.57
C ALA A 55 -22.41 -27.26 -3.39
N ASP A 56 -21.49 -28.00 -4.00
CA ASP A 56 -21.28 -29.42 -3.77
C ASP A 56 -20.40 -29.63 -2.52
N ALA A 57 -21.04 -29.85 -1.39
CA ALA A 57 -20.37 -30.09 -0.11
C ALA A 57 -19.36 -31.26 -0.13
N ASP A 58 -19.56 -32.27 -0.99
CA ASP A 58 -18.68 -33.43 -1.07
C ASP A 58 -17.35 -33.13 -1.81
N SER A 59 -17.30 -32.04 -2.57
CA SER A 59 -16.09 -31.59 -3.26
C SER A 59 -15.64 -30.18 -2.90
N PHE A 60 -16.26 -29.58 -1.89
CA PHE A 60 -15.97 -28.22 -1.48
C PHE A 60 -14.58 -28.11 -0.84
N GLU A 61 -13.72 -27.30 -1.46
CA GLU A 61 -12.37 -26.99 -1.05
C GLU A 61 -12.28 -25.50 -0.70
N VAL A 62 -11.94 -25.20 0.55
CA VAL A 62 -11.67 -23.83 0.99
C VAL A 62 -10.23 -23.48 0.63
N LEU A 63 -10.05 -22.44 -0.18
CA LEU A 63 -8.72 -21.99 -0.63
C LEU A 63 -8.14 -20.96 0.35
N ASP A 64 -8.96 -19.98 0.74
CA ASP A 64 -8.68 -19.05 1.84
C ASP A 64 -9.97 -18.57 2.51
N GLY A 65 -9.91 -17.50 3.31
CA GLY A 65 -11.08 -16.96 4.00
C GLY A 65 -12.15 -16.37 3.08
N GLY A 66 -11.81 -16.02 1.84
CA GLY A 66 -12.72 -15.43 0.86
C GLY A 66 -12.98 -16.33 -0.35
N PHE A 67 -12.02 -17.13 -0.80
CA PHE A 67 -12.15 -18.01 -1.95
C PHE A 67 -12.33 -19.48 -1.56
N ALA A 68 -13.22 -20.15 -2.27
CA ALA A 68 -13.39 -21.59 -2.23
C ALA A 68 -13.79 -22.11 -3.63
N ARG A 69 -13.77 -23.43 -3.83
CA ARG A 69 -14.26 -24.04 -5.05
C ARG A 69 -14.88 -25.40 -4.77
N ASP A 70 -15.69 -25.88 -5.69
CA ASP A 70 -16.08 -27.28 -5.80
C ASP A 70 -15.83 -27.77 -7.25
N ARG A 71 -16.34 -28.96 -7.61
CA ARG A 71 -16.17 -29.49 -8.98
C ARG A 71 -16.81 -28.63 -10.08
N GLY A 72 -17.81 -27.81 -9.76
CA GLY A 72 -18.64 -27.08 -10.72
C GLY A 72 -18.48 -25.57 -10.69
N ALA A 73 -18.03 -24.99 -9.57
CA ALA A 73 -17.94 -23.54 -9.41
C ALA A 73 -16.80 -23.11 -8.48
N VAL A 74 -16.37 -21.85 -8.67
CA VAL A 74 -15.56 -21.10 -7.71
C VAL A 74 -16.48 -20.16 -6.95
N TYR A 75 -16.18 -19.92 -5.68
CA TYR A 75 -16.92 -19.05 -4.79
C TYR A 75 -16.01 -17.97 -4.22
N LEU A 76 -16.54 -16.76 -4.11
CA LEU A 76 -15.96 -15.64 -3.39
C LEU A 76 -16.97 -15.13 -2.35
N ASP A 77 -16.54 -15.08 -1.10
CA ASP A 77 -17.31 -14.57 0.04
C ASP A 77 -18.73 -15.19 0.12
N GLY A 78 -18.83 -16.49 -0.17
CA GLY A 78 -20.09 -17.25 -0.17
C GLY A 78 -20.93 -17.16 -1.45
N HIS A 79 -20.46 -16.45 -2.48
CA HIS A 79 -21.16 -16.27 -3.76
C HIS A 79 -20.40 -16.92 -4.92
N ALA A 80 -21.09 -17.55 -5.86
CA ALA A 80 -20.46 -18.11 -7.04
C ALA A 80 -19.81 -16.99 -7.88
N LEU A 81 -18.54 -17.18 -8.25
CA LEU A 81 -17.79 -16.31 -9.14
C LEU A 81 -18.10 -16.70 -10.59
N PRO A 82 -18.80 -15.86 -11.37
CA PRO A 82 -19.21 -16.21 -12.72
C PRO A 82 -18.02 -16.46 -13.64
N ASP A 83 -18.17 -17.41 -14.55
CA ASP A 83 -17.19 -17.74 -15.59
C ASP A 83 -15.79 -18.09 -15.07
N ALA A 84 -15.61 -18.43 -13.80
CA ALA A 84 -14.35 -18.96 -13.27
C ALA A 84 -14.26 -20.48 -13.51
N ASP A 85 -13.09 -20.95 -13.94
CA ASP A 85 -12.83 -22.38 -14.12
C ASP A 85 -12.29 -23.00 -12.82
N PRO A 86 -13.10 -23.78 -12.06
CA PRO A 86 -12.67 -24.36 -10.79
C PRO A 86 -11.50 -25.33 -10.93
N ALA A 87 -11.36 -26.00 -12.09
CA ALA A 87 -10.33 -27.01 -12.30
C ALA A 87 -8.92 -26.39 -12.39
N SER A 88 -8.81 -25.15 -12.85
CA SER A 88 -7.53 -24.43 -12.97
C SER A 88 -7.38 -23.24 -12.03
N PHE A 89 -8.39 -22.96 -11.19
CA PHE A 89 -8.36 -21.84 -10.26
C PHE A 89 -7.26 -21.98 -9.20
N VAL A 90 -6.44 -20.95 -9.06
CA VAL A 90 -5.35 -20.87 -8.07
C VAL A 90 -5.28 -19.46 -7.49
N LEU A 91 -4.94 -19.37 -6.20
CA LEU A 91 -4.69 -18.08 -5.54
C LEU A 91 -3.33 -17.52 -5.97
N LEU A 92 -3.24 -16.19 -6.01
CA LEU A 92 -1.97 -15.47 -6.19
C LEU A 92 -1.49 -14.92 -4.84
N ASP A 93 -0.21 -14.54 -4.77
CA ASP A 93 0.45 -14.14 -3.51
C ASP A 93 -0.17 -12.91 -2.82
N ARG A 94 -0.91 -12.07 -3.57
CA ARG A 94 -1.62 -10.92 -3.02
C ARG A 94 -3.05 -11.30 -2.68
N SER A 95 -3.44 -11.05 -1.43
CA SER A 95 -4.80 -11.31 -0.94
C SER A 95 -5.88 -10.77 -1.89
N GLY A 96 -6.88 -11.60 -2.18
CA GLY A 96 -7.97 -11.26 -3.09
C GLY A 96 -7.61 -11.39 -4.57
N TYR A 97 -6.38 -11.77 -4.92
CA TYR A 97 -6.01 -12.11 -6.30
C TYR A 97 -6.00 -13.62 -6.52
N ALA A 98 -6.54 -14.02 -7.66
CA ALA A 98 -6.54 -15.41 -8.11
C ALA A 98 -6.51 -15.45 -9.63
N LYS A 99 -6.24 -16.62 -10.21
CA LYS A 99 -6.33 -16.82 -11.66
C LYS A 99 -6.84 -18.21 -12.00
N ASP A 100 -7.41 -18.33 -13.18
CA ASP A 100 -7.62 -19.58 -13.88
C ASP A 100 -6.87 -19.55 -15.22
N THR A 101 -7.09 -20.53 -16.10
CA THR A 101 -6.43 -20.59 -17.41
C THR A 101 -6.84 -19.49 -18.39
N ARG A 102 -7.90 -18.73 -18.11
CA ARG A 102 -8.46 -17.70 -19.01
C ARG A 102 -8.41 -16.30 -18.43
N HIS A 103 -8.48 -16.16 -17.11
CA HIS A 103 -8.65 -14.88 -16.45
C HIS A 103 -7.79 -14.76 -15.19
N VAL A 104 -7.44 -13.52 -14.89
CA VAL A 104 -6.96 -13.10 -13.57
C VAL A 104 -8.04 -12.28 -12.91
N TYR A 105 -8.27 -12.56 -11.63
CA TYR A 105 -9.31 -11.97 -10.81
C TYR A 105 -8.67 -11.13 -9.71
N ALA A 106 -9.22 -9.94 -9.48
CA ALA A 106 -9.08 -9.20 -8.23
C ALA A 106 -10.47 -9.15 -7.59
N ARG A 107 -10.68 -10.00 -6.58
CA ARG A 107 -11.99 -10.33 -6.01
C ARG A 107 -12.94 -10.83 -7.11
N ASP A 108 -14.08 -10.17 -7.28
CA ASP A 108 -15.12 -10.50 -8.25
C ASP A 108 -14.86 -9.92 -9.64
N ARG A 109 -13.79 -9.13 -9.81
CA ARG A 109 -13.48 -8.45 -11.07
C ARG A 109 -12.40 -9.18 -11.85
N VAL A 110 -12.66 -9.46 -13.13
CA VAL A 110 -11.62 -9.83 -14.09
C VAL A 110 -10.72 -8.63 -14.38
N VAL A 111 -9.43 -8.75 -14.08
CA VAL A 111 -8.42 -7.70 -14.28
C VAL A 111 -7.49 -7.96 -15.48
N SER A 112 -7.37 -9.21 -15.93
CA SER A 112 -6.63 -9.55 -17.14
C SER A 112 -7.20 -10.82 -17.79
N THR A 113 -7.09 -10.90 -19.11
CA THR A 113 -7.40 -12.10 -19.92
C THR A 113 -6.13 -12.81 -20.38
N ASP A 114 -4.98 -12.48 -19.77
CA ASP A 114 -3.67 -13.06 -20.07
C ASP A 114 -3.00 -13.60 -18.80
N PRO A 115 -3.56 -14.66 -18.18
CA PRO A 115 -3.07 -15.22 -16.93
C PRO A 115 -1.69 -15.87 -17.02
N GLU A 116 -1.21 -16.17 -18.23
CA GLU A 116 0.13 -16.74 -18.46
C GLU A 116 1.23 -15.70 -18.26
N HIS A 117 1.00 -14.45 -18.67
CA HIS A 117 1.98 -13.36 -18.54
C HIS A 117 1.66 -12.38 -17.41
N PHE A 118 0.62 -12.65 -16.61
CA PHE A 118 0.26 -11.79 -15.49
C PHE A 118 1.25 -11.89 -14.33
N GLU A 119 1.65 -10.73 -13.80
CA GLU A 119 2.59 -10.59 -12.70
C GLU A 119 2.11 -9.53 -11.69
N LEU A 120 2.22 -9.84 -10.40
CA LEU A 120 2.05 -8.88 -9.32
C LEU A 120 3.38 -8.15 -9.08
N LEU A 121 3.33 -6.83 -9.06
CA LEU A 121 4.51 -5.97 -8.86
C LEU A 121 4.49 -5.32 -7.47
N GLY A 122 5.58 -4.63 -7.12
CA GLY A 122 5.62 -3.78 -5.93
C GLY A 122 4.67 -2.58 -6.02
N GLY A 123 4.36 -1.95 -4.88
CA GLY A 123 3.49 -0.77 -4.85
C GLY A 123 2.04 -1.05 -5.25
N ASP A 124 1.57 -2.28 -5.00
CA ASP A 124 0.23 -2.77 -5.36
C ASP A 124 -0.08 -2.77 -6.87
N LEU A 125 0.94 -2.57 -7.71
CA LEU A 125 0.79 -2.65 -9.16
C LEU A 125 0.68 -4.11 -9.63
N SER A 126 0.21 -4.28 -10.85
CA SER A 126 0.25 -5.56 -11.58
C SER A 126 0.48 -5.30 -13.05
N ARG A 127 0.90 -6.31 -13.82
CA ARG A 127 1.01 -6.21 -15.27
C ARG A 127 0.64 -7.51 -15.97
N ASP A 128 0.34 -7.43 -17.25
CA ASP A 128 0.35 -8.55 -18.18
C ASP A 128 1.19 -8.21 -19.42
N SER A 129 1.02 -8.95 -20.53
CA SER A 129 1.76 -8.69 -21.76
C SER A 129 1.38 -7.37 -22.44
N ALA A 130 0.23 -6.77 -22.10
CA ALA A 130 -0.31 -5.61 -22.78
C ALA A 130 -0.17 -4.31 -21.97
N ALA A 131 -0.28 -4.37 -20.64
CA ALA A 131 -0.30 -3.17 -19.81
C ALA A 131 0.21 -3.39 -18.38
N VAL A 132 0.54 -2.27 -17.73
CA VAL A 132 0.69 -2.16 -16.28
C VAL A 132 -0.54 -1.48 -15.70
N TYR A 133 -1.07 -2.05 -14.62
CA TYR A 133 -2.30 -1.65 -13.97
C TYR A 133 -2.04 -1.03 -12.61
N TRP A 134 -2.80 0.01 -12.31
CA TRP A 134 -2.94 0.60 -10.97
C TRP A 134 -3.80 -0.32 -10.07
N PRO A 135 -3.76 -0.19 -8.72
CA PRO A 135 -4.55 -1.06 -7.83
C PRO A 135 -6.07 -1.00 -8.07
N ASP A 136 -6.58 0.12 -8.59
CA ASP A 136 -7.98 0.25 -8.97
C ASP A 136 -8.35 -0.41 -10.30
N GLY A 137 -7.38 -1.02 -11.00
CA GLY A 137 -7.54 -1.70 -12.29
C GLY A 137 -7.40 -0.79 -13.51
N SER A 138 -7.19 0.52 -13.33
CA SER A 138 -6.90 1.42 -14.44
C SER A 138 -5.53 1.12 -15.07
N VAL A 139 -5.39 1.40 -16.36
CA VAL A 139 -4.12 1.25 -17.07
C VAL A 139 -3.20 2.41 -16.70
N LEU A 140 -2.09 2.09 -16.04
CA LEU A 140 -1.02 3.04 -15.71
C LEU A 140 -0.07 3.24 -16.90
N SER A 141 0.29 2.16 -17.59
CA SER A 141 1.20 2.20 -18.75
C SER A 141 0.83 1.14 -19.78
N ASP A 142 0.96 1.48 -21.07
CA ASP A 142 0.81 0.59 -22.23
C ASP A 142 2.15 -0.02 -22.68
N ASP A 143 3.19 0.11 -21.86
CA ASP A 143 4.56 -0.34 -22.15
C ASP A 143 5.11 -1.20 -20.98
N PRO A 144 4.53 -2.39 -20.75
CA PRO A 144 4.94 -3.27 -19.64
C PRO A 144 6.37 -3.80 -19.78
N GLU A 145 6.92 -3.83 -21.00
CA GLU A 145 8.29 -4.29 -21.28
C GLU A 145 9.35 -3.31 -20.75
N ASN A 146 9.11 -2.00 -20.85
CA ASN A 146 10.05 -0.97 -20.38
C ASN A 146 9.65 -0.36 -19.03
N PHE A 147 8.60 -0.88 -18.40
CA PHE A 147 8.12 -0.38 -17.11
C PHE A 147 9.07 -0.71 -15.97
N VAL A 148 9.37 0.28 -15.14
CA VAL A 148 10.28 0.19 -14.00
C VAL A 148 9.70 0.93 -12.80
N ILE A 149 9.67 0.28 -11.64
CA ILE A 149 9.49 0.95 -10.35
C ILE A 149 10.83 1.55 -9.94
N ILE A 150 10.95 2.88 -9.97
CA ILE A 150 12.16 3.61 -9.61
C ILE A 150 12.34 3.61 -8.09
N SER A 151 11.25 3.88 -7.36
CA SER A 151 11.23 3.91 -5.90
C SER A 151 9.84 3.61 -5.37
N ASN A 152 9.75 2.90 -4.26
CA ASN A 152 8.53 2.69 -3.48
C ASN A 152 8.87 2.90 -1.99
N ALA A 153 9.05 4.15 -1.60
CA ALA A 153 9.52 4.54 -0.28
C ALA A 153 8.85 5.84 0.16
N GLU A 154 8.85 6.13 1.46
CA GLU A 154 8.35 7.39 2.01
C GLU A 154 6.90 7.73 1.60
N ARG A 155 6.07 6.70 1.31
CA ARG A 155 4.69 6.82 0.79
C ARG A 155 4.58 7.35 -0.64
N TYR A 156 5.69 7.37 -1.38
CA TYR A 156 5.74 7.77 -2.79
C TYR A 156 6.16 6.59 -3.67
N LEU A 157 5.35 6.30 -4.68
CA LEU A 157 5.62 5.31 -5.70
C LEU A 157 6.05 6.03 -6.99
N PHE A 158 7.36 6.05 -7.24
CA PHE A 158 7.92 6.55 -8.49
C PHE A 158 8.11 5.42 -9.48
N THR A 159 7.61 5.60 -10.69
CA THR A 159 7.70 4.62 -11.77
C THR A 159 8.04 5.30 -13.08
N ARG A 160 8.48 4.53 -14.07
CA ARG A 160 8.64 5.01 -15.44
C ARG A 160 8.34 3.92 -16.44
N ASP A 161 8.01 4.32 -17.65
CA ASP A 161 8.12 3.49 -18.85
C ASP A 161 9.14 4.11 -19.81
N ALA A 162 9.14 3.75 -21.09
CA ALA A 162 10.07 4.34 -22.07
C ALA A 162 9.80 5.83 -22.36
N LYS A 163 8.61 6.36 -22.03
CA LYS A 163 8.12 7.69 -22.46
C LYS A 163 7.80 8.62 -21.29
N LYS A 164 7.44 8.09 -20.12
CA LYS A 164 6.91 8.86 -19.00
C LYS A 164 7.54 8.43 -17.69
N VAL A 165 7.61 9.38 -16.77
CA VAL A 165 7.82 9.16 -15.35
C VAL A 165 6.51 9.45 -14.64
N HIS A 166 6.17 8.67 -13.63
CA HIS A 166 5.00 8.87 -12.80
C HIS A 166 5.37 8.89 -11.33
N VAL A 167 4.62 9.64 -10.53
CA VAL A 167 4.59 9.54 -9.06
C VAL A 167 3.16 9.28 -8.61
N ASN A 168 2.95 8.23 -7.81
CA ASN A 168 1.62 7.84 -7.33
C ASN A 168 0.56 7.70 -8.45
N GLY A 169 1.00 7.27 -9.64
CA GLY A 169 0.16 7.13 -10.83
C GLY A 169 0.00 8.40 -11.67
N ASN A 170 0.40 9.58 -11.14
CA ASN A 170 0.34 10.84 -11.87
C ASN A 170 1.58 11.03 -12.76
N PRO A 171 1.43 11.39 -14.04
CA PRO A 171 2.56 11.66 -14.92
C PRO A 171 3.28 12.95 -14.51
N ILE A 172 4.61 12.91 -14.47
CA ILE A 172 5.46 14.08 -14.19
C ILE A 172 5.74 14.79 -15.51
N ALA A 173 5.12 15.94 -15.72
CA ALA A 173 5.19 16.65 -16.99
C ALA A 173 6.63 17.13 -17.29
N GLY A 174 7.16 16.74 -18.44
CA GLY A 174 8.49 17.16 -18.90
C GLY A 174 9.67 16.37 -18.30
N ALA A 175 9.40 15.39 -17.43
CA ALA A 175 10.44 14.52 -16.90
C ALA A 175 11.03 13.61 -18.00
N ASP A 176 12.34 13.44 -18.00
CA ASP A 176 13.07 12.53 -18.89
C ASP A 176 13.20 11.13 -18.26
N PRO A 177 12.48 10.10 -18.77
CA PRO A 177 12.49 8.77 -18.18
C PRO A 177 13.88 8.11 -18.16
N GLN A 178 14.77 8.48 -19.07
CA GLN A 178 16.09 7.86 -19.19
C GLN A 178 17.06 8.32 -18.10
N SER A 179 16.93 9.55 -17.62
CA SER A 179 17.86 10.13 -16.63
C SER A 179 17.21 10.49 -15.29
N TYR A 180 15.89 10.27 -15.15
CA TYR A 180 15.19 10.55 -13.90
C TYR A 180 15.70 9.73 -12.72
N ARG A 181 15.99 10.42 -11.62
CA ARG A 181 16.38 9.86 -10.33
C ARG A 181 15.56 10.48 -9.20
N VAL A 182 15.19 9.67 -8.23
CA VAL A 182 14.52 10.11 -7.00
C VAL A 182 15.58 10.56 -6.00
N LEU A 183 15.37 11.71 -5.36
CA LEU A 183 16.27 12.27 -4.35
C LEU A 183 15.81 12.00 -2.91
N GLY A 184 14.50 11.83 -2.69
CA GLY A 184 13.87 11.71 -1.37
C GLY A 184 12.83 12.80 -1.12
N GLY A 185 11.92 12.61 -0.17
CA GLY A 185 10.91 13.62 0.22
C GLY A 185 10.03 14.12 -0.93
N ALA A 186 9.63 13.22 -1.84
CA ALA A 186 8.95 13.51 -3.10
C ALA A 186 9.73 14.35 -4.14
N TYR A 187 11.01 14.63 -3.91
CA TYR A 187 11.86 15.27 -4.90
C TYR A 187 12.45 14.26 -5.88
N GLY A 188 12.50 14.66 -7.15
CA GLY A 188 13.23 13.98 -8.20
C GLY A 188 13.91 14.97 -9.14
N THR A 189 14.81 14.46 -9.96
CA THR A 189 15.53 15.27 -10.94
C THR A 189 15.97 14.41 -12.11
N ASP A 190 16.21 15.02 -13.25
CA ASP A 190 16.78 14.40 -14.43
C ASP A 190 17.81 15.35 -15.07
N ARG A 191 18.25 15.06 -16.30
CA ARG A 191 19.24 15.90 -17.00
C ARG A 191 18.75 17.30 -17.34
N ASP A 192 17.44 17.52 -17.47
CA ASP A 192 16.82 18.77 -17.92
C ASP A 192 16.11 19.53 -16.80
N GLY A 193 15.71 18.84 -15.72
CA GLY A 193 14.76 19.37 -14.75
C GLY A 193 14.85 18.81 -13.34
N ALA A 194 14.13 19.48 -12.46
CA ALA A 194 13.96 19.20 -11.04
C ALA A 194 12.47 19.23 -10.75
N PHE A 195 12.00 18.34 -9.88
CA PHE A 195 10.58 18.09 -9.69
C PHE A 195 10.27 17.89 -8.21
N TYR A 196 9.08 18.32 -7.81
CA TYR A 196 8.46 17.96 -6.55
C TYR A 196 7.11 17.35 -6.85
N LEU A 197 6.91 16.08 -6.46
CA LEU A 197 5.81 15.26 -6.95
C LEU A 197 5.77 15.28 -8.50
N ASP A 198 4.61 15.59 -9.06
CA ASP A 198 4.30 15.63 -10.49
C ASP A 198 4.55 17.01 -11.13
N GLU A 199 5.04 17.97 -10.35
CA GLU A 199 5.23 19.35 -10.79
C GLU A 199 6.73 19.70 -10.99
N PRO A 200 7.09 20.41 -12.07
CA PRO A 200 8.45 20.93 -12.26
C PRO A 200 8.74 22.10 -11.32
N ILE A 201 9.94 22.10 -10.74
CA ILE A 201 10.48 23.20 -9.95
C ILE A 201 11.13 24.20 -10.90
N VAL A 202 10.46 25.33 -11.12
CA VAL A 202 10.89 26.35 -12.07
C VAL A 202 12.26 26.90 -11.68
N ASP A 203 13.13 27.01 -12.70
CA ASP A 203 14.49 27.53 -12.65
C ASP A 203 15.47 26.79 -11.72
N ALA A 204 15.09 25.69 -11.08
CA ALA A 204 15.99 24.90 -10.24
C ALA A 204 17.21 24.39 -11.02
N ASP A 205 18.36 24.33 -10.35
CA ASP A 205 19.56 23.68 -10.86
C ASP A 205 19.46 22.17 -10.62
N SER A 206 18.98 21.44 -11.63
CA SER A 206 18.79 19.98 -11.58
C SER A 206 20.08 19.22 -11.26
N ALA A 207 21.22 19.72 -11.74
CA ALA A 207 22.52 19.09 -11.54
C ALA A 207 22.95 19.05 -10.07
N SER A 208 22.59 20.08 -9.29
CA SER A 208 23.00 20.22 -7.89
C SER A 208 21.86 20.12 -6.86
N LEU A 209 20.62 19.91 -7.32
CA LEU A 209 19.50 19.68 -6.41
C LEU A 209 19.76 18.47 -5.52
N ARG A 210 19.60 18.67 -4.22
CA ARG A 210 19.66 17.64 -3.19
C ARG A 210 18.44 17.74 -2.30
N HIS A 211 17.84 16.59 -1.98
CA HIS A 211 16.91 16.50 -0.87
C HIS A 211 17.66 16.73 0.45
N LEU A 212 17.03 17.42 1.39
CA LEU A 212 17.57 17.66 2.73
C LEU A 212 16.87 16.74 3.74
N GLN A 213 15.75 17.19 4.30
CA GLN A 213 14.90 16.43 5.22
C GLN A 213 13.45 16.87 5.05
N GLY A 214 12.51 15.94 5.27
CA GLY A 214 11.09 16.17 5.04
C GLY A 214 10.81 16.84 3.68
N ALA A 215 10.09 17.95 3.72
CA ALA A 215 9.67 18.72 2.56
C ALA A 215 10.76 19.65 1.96
N TYR A 216 11.98 19.64 2.50
CA TYR A 216 13.03 20.57 2.09
C TYR A 216 14.02 19.99 1.09
N ALA A 217 14.40 20.81 0.13
CA ALA A 217 15.50 20.57 -0.79
C ALA A 217 16.29 21.86 -1.02
N ALA A 218 17.48 21.75 -1.57
CA ALA A 218 18.25 22.91 -2.02
C ALA A 218 19.08 22.54 -3.23
N ASP A 219 19.31 23.51 -4.10
CA ASP A 219 20.36 23.44 -5.11
C ASP A 219 21.49 24.43 -4.75
N VAL A 220 22.43 24.71 -5.65
CA VAL A 220 23.53 25.66 -5.37
C VAL A 220 23.09 27.13 -5.34
N ARG A 221 21.89 27.45 -5.84
CA ARG A 221 21.35 28.81 -6.00
C ARG A 221 20.15 29.09 -5.12
N ARG A 222 19.37 28.07 -4.73
CA ARG A 222 18.09 28.22 -4.01
C ARG A 222 17.84 27.11 -3.00
N ALA A 223 17.01 27.43 -2.00
CA ALA A 223 16.37 26.47 -1.11
C ALA A 223 14.88 26.38 -1.42
N TYR A 224 14.29 25.22 -1.16
CA TYR A 224 12.92 24.88 -1.52
C TYR A 224 12.17 24.20 -0.37
N TRP A 225 10.88 24.51 -0.24
CA TRP A 225 9.92 23.79 0.58
C TRP A 225 8.77 23.32 -0.32
N MET A 226 8.54 22.01 -0.42
CA MET A 226 7.58 21.41 -1.34
C MET A 226 7.71 21.89 -2.80
N GLY A 227 8.95 22.03 -3.29
CA GLY A 227 9.24 22.56 -4.62
C GLY A 227 9.07 24.07 -4.77
N LYS A 228 8.56 24.78 -3.76
CA LYS A 228 8.46 26.24 -3.77
C LYS A 228 9.75 26.87 -3.28
N GLU A 229 10.26 27.87 -4.01
CA GLU A 229 11.43 28.64 -3.60
C GLU A 229 11.18 29.36 -2.25
N ILE A 230 12.12 29.15 -1.32
CA ILE A 230 12.20 29.89 -0.06
C ILE A 230 13.00 31.16 -0.35
N ARG A 231 12.30 32.27 -0.58
CA ARG A 231 12.94 33.54 -0.92
C ARG A 231 13.73 34.10 0.25
N GLY A 232 14.92 34.62 -0.02
CA GLY A 232 15.85 35.14 0.99
C GLY A 232 16.84 34.10 1.50
N ALA A 233 16.55 32.81 1.33
CA ALA A 233 17.40 31.74 1.81
C ALA A 233 18.77 31.71 1.13
N THR A 234 19.81 31.50 1.94
CA THR A 234 21.20 31.29 1.51
C THR A 234 21.48 29.78 1.42
N PRO A 235 21.50 29.18 0.21
CA PRO A 235 21.53 27.72 0.04
C PRO A 235 22.80 27.04 0.56
N ALA A 236 23.90 27.79 0.66
CA ALA A 236 25.18 27.30 1.14
C ALA A 236 25.17 27.01 2.65
N SER A 237 24.39 27.77 3.43
CA SER A 237 24.28 27.66 4.89
C SER A 237 22.90 27.16 5.36
N PHE A 238 21.96 26.93 4.42
CA PHE A 238 20.62 26.43 4.68
C PHE A 238 20.64 25.03 5.32
N ARG A 239 19.91 24.90 6.43
CA ARG A 239 19.76 23.65 7.20
C ARG A 239 18.34 23.49 7.69
N VAL A 240 17.85 22.25 7.68
CA VAL A 240 16.58 21.89 8.32
C VAL A 240 16.83 21.76 9.82
N LEU A 241 16.09 22.53 10.62
CA LEU A 241 16.15 22.46 12.09
C LEU A 241 15.26 21.33 12.60
N HIS A 242 14.08 21.14 12.00
CA HIS A 242 13.17 20.05 12.31
C HIS A 242 12.16 19.83 11.18
N GLU A 243 12.10 18.62 10.62
CA GLU A 243 11.24 18.31 9.48
C GLU A 243 9.74 18.38 9.81
N ALA A 244 9.29 17.77 10.92
CA ALA A 244 7.86 17.70 11.24
C ALA A 244 7.23 19.04 11.64
N PHE A 245 8.05 19.99 12.11
CA PHE A 245 7.63 21.36 12.40
C PHE A 245 7.86 22.31 11.24
N GLU A 246 8.41 21.82 10.12
CA GLU A 246 8.71 22.61 8.92
C GLU A 246 9.54 23.85 9.29
N CYS A 247 10.62 23.59 10.03
CA CYS A 247 11.50 24.62 10.55
C CYS A 247 12.89 24.50 9.95
N SER A 248 13.39 25.62 9.43
CA SER A 248 14.71 25.70 8.81
C SER A 248 15.36 27.05 9.09
N ALA A 249 16.65 27.15 8.83
CA ALA A 249 17.39 28.40 8.92
C ALA A 249 18.61 28.35 8.03
N ASP A 250 19.17 29.50 7.71
CA ASP A 250 20.52 29.63 7.20
C ASP A 250 21.37 30.43 8.21
N GLU A 251 22.45 31.08 7.76
CA GLU A 251 23.30 31.88 8.64
C GLU A 251 22.72 33.24 9.05
N ASP A 252 21.72 33.73 8.32
CA ASP A 252 21.15 35.07 8.44
C ASP A 252 19.66 35.05 8.82
N GLU A 253 18.89 34.10 8.29
CA GLU A 253 17.44 34.05 8.44
C GLU A 253 16.95 32.69 8.96
N ALA A 254 15.81 32.73 9.66
CA ALA A 254 15.05 31.57 10.08
C ALA A 254 13.75 31.49 9.28
N PHE A 255 13.30 30.27 8.96
CA PHE A 255 12.15 30.06 8.09
C PHE A 255 11.19 29.04 8.70
N TYR A 256 9.89 29.35 8.58
CA TYR A 256 8.80 28.41 8.74
C TYR A 256 8.23 28.13 7.35
N ARG A 257 8.34 26.88 6.88
CA ARG A 257 8.03 26.52 5.48
C ARG A 257 8.85 27.36 4.50
N ASP A 258 8.18 28.15 3.67
CA ASP A 258 8.74 29.03 2.65
C ASP A 258 8.79 30.51 3.07
N VAL A 259 8.55 30.81 4.36
CA VAL A 259 8.41 32.19 4.86
C VAL A 259 9.47 32.49 5.91
N VAL A 260 10.10 33.67 5.81
CA VAL A 260 11.01 34.22 6.82
C VAL A 260 10.25 34.49 8.12
N ILE A 261 10.80 34.02 9.24
CA ILE A 261 10.33 34.33 10.58
C ILE A 261 11.00 35.63 11.00
N ALA A 262 10.22 36.71 11.08
CA ALA A 262 10.73 38.02 11.42
C ALA A 262 11.34 38.06 12.84
N ASP A 263 12.35 38.92 13.02
CA ASP A 263 12.99 39.21 14.31
C ASP A 263 13.61 38.00 15.03
N VAL A 264 13.95 36.94 14.28
CA VAL A 264 14.64 35.75 14.78
C VAL A 264 16.04 35.68 14.18
N ASP A 265 17.07 35.75 15.04
CA ASP A 265 18.49 35.59 14.64
C ASP A 265 18.93 34.12 14.81
N PRO A 266 19.26 33.39 13.73
CA PRO A 266 19.74 32.01 13.81
C PRO A 266 20.99 31.81 14.66
N ARG A 267 21.79 32.85 14.88
CA ARG A 267 23.00 32.81 15.71
C ARG A 267 22.68 32.76 17.20
N SER A 268 21.44 33.09 17.58
CA SER A 268 20.97 33.04 18.97
C SER A 268 20.45 31.66 19.41
N PHE A 269 20.38 30.69 18.49
CA PHE A 269 19.79 29.38 18.80
C PHE A 269 20.62 28.59 19.82
N PRO A 270 19.97 27.98 20.84
CA PRO A 270 20.66 27.22 21.86
C PRO A 270 21.32 25.97 21.26
N ALA A 271 22.63 25.82 21.49
CA ALA A 271 23.39 24.68 20.97
C ALA A 271 22.92 23.36 21.59
N GLY A 272 22.54 22.41 20.73
CA GLY A 272 22.09 21.07 21.15
C GLY A 272 20.63 20.97 21.60
N ALA A 273 19.88 22.08 21.62
CA ALA A 273 18.45 22.05 21.92
C ALA A 273 17.65 21.61 20.69
N GLY A 274 16.63 20.77 20.93
CA GLY A 274 15.70 20.34 19.88
C GLY A 274 14.61 21.38 19.66
N VAL A 275 14.12 21.53 18.42
CA VAL A 275 12.94 22.36 18.14
C VAL A 275 11.69 21.64 18.63
N THR A 276 10.85 22.33 19.40
CA THR A 276 9.56 21.84 19.93
C THR A 276 8.36 22.51 19.29
N GLY A 277 8.58 23.56 18.50
CA GLY A 277 7.56 24.24 17.71
C GLY A 277 8.16 25.28 16.77
N CYS A 278 7.52 25.50 15.63
CA CYS A 278 7.93 26.49 14.65
C CYS A 278 6.68 27.08 13.99
N SER A 279 6.67 28.39 13.81
CA SER A 279 5.56 29.11 13.18
C SER A 279 6.08 30.42 12.60
N ALA A 280 5.23 31.12 11.85
CA ALA A 280 5.56 32.46 11.37
C ALA A 280 5.87 33.49 12.49
N GLY A 281 5.49 33.19 13.74
CA GLY A 281 5.74 34.07 14.89
C GLY A 281 6.98 33.73 15.72
N GLY A 282 7.70 32.64 15.43
CA GLY A 282 8.88 32.26 16.21
C GLY A 282 9.16 30.76 16.24
N ILE A 283 10.27 30.41 16.89
CA ILE A 283 10.76 29.05 17.09
C ILE A 283 10.85 28.77 18.59
N ALA A 284 10.36 27.62 19.03
CA ALA A 284 10.48 27.12 20.39
C ALA A 284 11.50 25.97 20.44
N PHE A 285 12.31 25.96 21.50
CA PHE A 285 13.36 24.96 21.74
C PHE A 285 13.08 24.19 23.04
N THR A 286 13.69 23.02 23.19
CA THR A 286 13.78 22.34 24.48
C THR A 286 14.59 23.18 25.47
N ASP A 287 14.21 23.13 26.74
CA ASP A 287 14.97 23.72 27.85
C ASP A 287 16.37 23.09 28.03
#